data_AF-A0A7L2QQR3-F1
#
_entry.id   AF-A0A7L2QQR3-F1
#
_cell.length_a   1.000
_cell.length_b   1.000
_cell.length_c   1.000
_cell.angle_alpha   90.00
_cell.angle_beta   90.00
_cell.angle_gamma   90.00
#
_symmetry.space_group_name_H-M   'P 1'
#
loop_
_entity.id
_entity.type
_entity.pdbx_description
1 polymer ?
#
loop_
_entity_poly.entity_id
_entity_poly.type
_entity_poly.pdbx_seq_one_letter_code
_entity_poly.pdbx_strand_id
1 'polypeptide(L)'
;KTTTLNLSSSVTHNGSVCGNDTQAALVAVQFGEGHSWSINITKNNETYQGDFITLTYNTNDTAVFPDAKRKGPVTVLVKDPLHPVQLNTVFVCHNSYFIEAENITQIFWNVTVEAFVQNGTVSKKESRCSADTPTFAPTVPPTTANVTTASTTTLSPAPTTAPKPVENPDTGNYSLKSGNKTCFLATVGLQLNVSQDKVLLFSF
;
A
#
# COMPACT_ATOMS: atom_id res chain seq x y z
N LYS A 1 13.73 4.80 -14.82
CA LYS A 1 13.15 3.44 -14.97
C LYS A 1 12.45 3.03 -13.67
N THR A 2 11.23 2.49 -13.74
CA THR A 2 10.50 1.99 -12.56
C THR A 2 10.56 0.47 -12.52
N THR A 3 10.87 -0.09 -11.36
CA THR A 3 10.84 -1.53 -11.10
C THR A 3 9.75 -1.87 -10.09
N THR A 4 9.07 -2.98 -10.28
CA THR A 4 8.06 -3.50 -9.35
C THR A 4 8.62 -4.62 -8.49
N LEU A 5 8.38 -4.55 -7.19
CA LEU A 5 8.64 -5.59 -6.20
C LEU A 5 7.30 -6.21 -5.81
N ASN A 6 7.13 -7.49 -6.16
CA ASN A 6 5.94 -8.26 -5.81
C ASN A 6 6.20 -9.07 -4.54
N LEU A 7 5.27 -9.00 -3.60
CA LEU A 7 5.32 -9.75 -2.35
C LEU A 7 4.72 -11.17 -2.48
N SER A 8 4.28 -11.59 -3.67
CA SER A 8 3.67 -12.92 -3.89
C SER A 8 4.65 -14.09 -3.83
N SER A 9 5.95 -13.83 -3.64
CA SER A 9 6.95 -14.86 -3.32
C SER A 9 6.78 -15.36 -1.87
N SER A 10 7.39 -16.49 -1.51
CA SER A 10 7.36 -17.00 -0.13
C SER A 10 7.94 -15.94 0.82
N VAL A 11 7.07 -15.20 1.50
CA VAL A 11 7.46 -14.18 2.47
C VAL A 11 7.75 -14.82 3.83
N THR A 12 8.67 -14.22 4.58
CA THR A 12 8.88 -14.53 5.98
C THR A 12 8.42 -13.36 6.84
N HIS A 13 8.09 -13.64 8.09
CA HIS A 13 7.48 -12.68 9.02
C HIS A 13 8.35 -12.40 10.24
N ASN A 14 9.66 -12.64 10.10
CA ASN A 14 10.60 -12.57 11.21
C ASN A 14 10.66 -11.14 11.76
N GLY A 15 10.73 -11.03 13.09
CA GLY A 15 10.72 -9.75 13.79
C GLY A 15 9.33 -9.16 14.05
N SER A 16 8.26 -9.76 13.52
CA SER A 16 6.90 -9.32 13.88
C SER A 16 6.61 -9.60 15.36
N VAL A 17 6.07 -8.61 16.07
CA VAL A 17 5.72 -8.72 17.49
C VAL A 17 4.39 -8.05 17.81
N CYS A 18 3.62 -8.67 18.71
CA CYS A 18 2.39 -8.06 19.22
C CYS A 18 2.71 -6.84 20.09
N GLY A 19 1.89 -5.80 19.94
CA GLY A 19 1.95 -4.62 20.81
C GLY A 19 1.02 -4.73 22.03
N ASN A 20 1.17 -3.77 22.94
CA ASN A 20 0.31 -3.55 24.11
C ASN A 20 0.12 -2.03 24.34
N ASP A 21 -0.33 -1.63 25.54
CA ASP A 21 -0.59 -0.21 25.87
C ASP A 21 0.68 0.67 25.90
N THR A 22 1.86 0.05 26.02
CA THR A 22 3.16 0.73 26.15
C THR A 22 4.12 0.42 25.00
N GLN A 23 3.85 -0.63 24.23
CA GLN A 23 4.71 -1.13 23.17
C GLN A 23 3.93 -1.22 21.87
N ALA A 24 4.50 -0.65 20.81
CA ALA A 24 3.91 -0.78 19.50
C ALA A 24 3.93 -2.22 18.99
N ALA A 25 2.92 -2.58 18.22
CA ALA A 25 2.97 -3.79 17.41
C ALA A 25 3.89 -3.53 16.21
N LEU A 26 4.71 -4.52 15.87
CA LEU A 26 5.52 -4.51 14.65
C LEU A 26 5.04 -5.63 13.74
N VAL A 27 4.64 -5.27 12.53
CA VAL A 27 4.36 -6.23 11.47
C VAL A 27 5.48 -6.10 10.46
N ALA A 28 6.26 -7.16 10.28
CA ALA A 28 7.40 -7.19 9.40
C ALA A 28 7.24 -8.33 8.39
N VAL A 29 7.58 -8.04 7.14
CA VAL A 29 7.65 -9.00 6.04
C VAL A 29 9.01 -8.89 5.38
N GLN A 30 9.64 -10.02 5.09
CA GLN A 30 10.87 -10.10 4.30
C GLN A 30 10.61 -10.97 3.08
N PHE A 31 11.12 -10.55 1.94
CA PHE A 31 10.83 -11.17 0.64
C PHE A 31 12.01 -10.98 -0.33
N GLY A 32 12.09 -11.86 -1.32
CA GLY A 32 13.17 -11.83 -2.31
C GLY A 32 14.57 -11.81 -1.69
N GLU A 33 15.52 -11.19 -2.40
CA GLU A 33 16.92 -11.14 -1.97
C GLU A 33 17.22 -9.91 -1.11
N GLY A 34 16.79 -9.95 0.15
CA GLY A 34 17.13 -8.90 1.14
C GLY A 34 16.22 -7.68 1.11
N HIS A 35 14.99 -7.80 0.58
CA HIS A 35 13.97 -6.77 0.71
C HIS A 35 13.12 -7.01 1.96
N SER A 36 12.67 -5.93 2.59
CA SER A 36 11.81 -6.00 3.76
C SER A 36 10.87 -4.82 3.86
N TRP A 37 9.63 -5.06 4.25
CA TRP A 37 8.65 -4.03 4.57
C TRP A 37 8.18 -4.23 6.00
N SER A 38 7.97 -3.16 6.75
CA SER A 38 7.40 -3.25 8.07
C SER A 38 6.55 -2.04 8.41
N ILE A 39 5.56 -2.23 9.26
CA ILE A 39 4.74 -1.17 9.83
C ILE A 39 4.74 -1.27 11.35
N ASN A 40 4.92 -0.12 11.99
CA ASN A 40 4.77 0.05 13.42
C ASN A 40 3.36 0.57 13.70
N ILE A 41 2.64 -0.07 14.63
CA ILE A 41 1.26 0.28 14.96
C ILE A 41 1.19 0.50 16.47
N THR A 42 0.78 1.70 16.85
CA THR A 42 0.58 2.08 18.26
C THR A 42 -0.90 2.16 18.56
N LYS A 43 -1.27 2.05 19.85
CA LYS A 43 -2.61 2.36 20.33
C LYS A 43 -2.58 3.31 21.51
N ASN A 44 -3.70 4.00 21.69
CA ASN A 44 -4.06 4.65 22.94
C ASN A 44 -5.33 3.97 23.50
N ASN A 45 -6.07 4.65 24.38
CA ASN A 45 -7.29 4.11 24.99
C ASN A 45 -8.49 4.03 24.04
N GLU A 46 -8.45 4.71 22.89
CA GLU A 46 -9.58 4.88 21.97
C GLU A 46 -9.30 4.35 20.57
N THR A 47 -8.08 4.52 20.07
CA THR A 47 -7.70 4.23 18.69
C THR A 47 -6.38 3.45 18.59
N TYR A 48 -6.20 2.79 17.46
CA TYR A 48 -4.90 2.37 16.96
C TYR A 48 -4.58 3.11 15.66
N GLN A 49 -3.30 3.30 15.37
CA GLN A 49 -2.83 3.99 14.15
C GLN A 49 -1.48 3.44 13.72
N GLY A 50 -1.17 3.56 12.43
CA GLY A 50 0.17 3.30 11.94
C GLY A 50 1.06 4.50 12.26
N ASP A 51 2.17 4.27 12.95
CA ASP A 51 3.13 5.32 13.31
C ASP A 51 4.10 5.56 12.13
N PHE A 52 4.74 4.49 11.67
CA PHE A 52 5.58 4.54 10.47
C PHE A 52 5.69 3.21 9.74
N ILE A 53 5.87 3.28 8.43
CA ILE A 53 6.34 2.19 7.58
C ILE A 53 7.83 2.34 7.36
N THR A 54 8.58 1.24 7.49
CA THR A 54 9.96 1.14 7.02
C THR A 54 10.02 0.15 5.87
N LEU A 55 10.44 0.61 4.69
CA LEU A 55 10.75 -0.22 3.54
C LEU A 55 12.26 -0.24 3.35
N THR A 56 12.85 -1.42 3.21
CA THR A 56 14.22 -1.60 2.72
C THR A 56 14.19 -2.43 1.45
N TYR A 57 14.83 -1.96 0.39
CA TYR A 57 15.04 -2.73 -0.83
C TYR A 57 16.53 -2.86 -1.13
N ASN A 58 16.95 -4.04 -1.56
CA ASN A 58 18.34 -4.36 -1.84
C ASN A 58 18.67 -4.16 -3.33
N THR A 59 19.46 -3.13 -3.64
CA THR A 59 19.89 -2.85 -5.03
C THR A 59 20.97 -3.82 -5.53
N ASN A 60 21.46 -4.73 -4.69
CA ASN A 60 22.30 -5.86 -5.11
C ASN A 60 21.50 -6.98 -5.76
N ASP A 61 20.19 -7.07 -5.53
CA ASP A 61 19.33 -8.04 -6.20
C ASP A 61 19.34 -7.76 -7.70
N THR A 62 20.14 -8.50 -8.46
CA THR A 62 20.31 -8.28 -9.90
C THR A 62 19.10 -8.74 -10.72
N ALA A 63 18.21 -9.55 -10.14
CA ALA A 63 16.98 -9.93 -10.83
C ALA A 63 16.01 -8.75 -10.90
N VAL A 64 15.98 -7.92 -9.86
CA VAL A 64 15.12 -6.73 -9.77
C VAL A 64 15.85 -5.47 -10.26
N PHE A 65 17.12 -5.32 -9.90
CA PHE A 65 17.94 -4.14 -10.11
C PHE A 65 19.23 -4.43 -10.92
N PRO A 66 19.13 -4.99 -12.14
CA PRO A 66 20.30 -5.33 -12.95
C PRO A 66 21.17 -4.10 -13.27
N ASP A 67 20.52 -2.97 -13.51
CA ASP A 67 21.17 -1.72 -13.95
C ASP A 67 21.48 -0.74 -12.80
N ALA A 68 21.27 -1.16 -11.54
CA ALA A 68 21.49 -0.27 -10.41
C ALA A 68 22.96 0.14 -10.30
N LYS A 69 23.22 1.45 -10.42
CA LYS A 69 24.57 2.03 -10.34
C LYS A 69 25.14 2.00 -8.93
N ARG A 70 24.27 2.18 -7.93
CA ARG A 70 24.59 2.04 -6.52
C ARG A 70 24.12 0.68 -6.05
N LYS A 71 24.92 0.08 -5.19
CA LYS A 71 24.79 -1.28 -4.70
C LYS A 71 24.65 -1.24 -3.18
N GLY A 72 23.76 -2.06 -2.63
CA GLY A 72 23.45 -2.13 -1.20
C GLY A 72 21.98 -1.87 -0.86
N PRO A 73 21.65 -1.95 0.44
CA PRO A 73 20.29 -1.69 0.94
C PRO A 73 19.97 -0.20 0.89
N VAL A 74 18.75 0.12 0.48
CA VAL A 74 18.18 1.46 0.57
C VAL A 74 16.94 1.39 1.44
N THR A 75 16.86 2.25 2.46
CA THR A 75 15.78 2.30 3.45
C THR A 75 14.99 3.59 3.31
N VAL A 76 13.66 3.47 3.25
CA VAL A 76 12.70 4.57 3.15
C VAL A 76 11.75 4.50 4.34
N LEU A 77 11.51 5.65 4.96
CA LEU A 77 10.60 5.80 6.10
C LEU A 77 9.36 6.59 5.69
N VAL A 78 8.18 6.09 6.00
CA VAL A 78 6.90 6.79 5.80
C VAL A 78 6.23 6.99 7.15
N LYS A 79 5.84 8.22 7.48
CA LYS A 79 5.15 8.54 8.73
C LYS A 79 3.64 8.56 8.54
N ASP A 80 2.92 8.23 9.62
CA ASP A 80 1.46 8.23 9.70
C ASP A 80 0.75 7.49 8.54
N PRO A 81 1.19 6.26 8.17
CA PRO A 81 0.69 5.55 6.99
C PRO A 81 -0.77 5.07 7.11
N LEU A 82 -1.31 5.03 8.34
CA LEU A 82 -2.67 4.61 8.62
C LEU A 82 -3.27 5.57 9.65
N HIS A 83 -4.33 6.28 9.25
CA HIS A 83 -5.06 7.18 10.13
C HIS A 83 -5.62 6.45 11.37
N PRO A 84 -5.87 7.16 12.47
CA PRO A 84 -6.44 6.57 13.67
C PRO A 84 -7.78 5.86 13.40
N VAL A 85 -7.83 4.58 13.77
CA VAL A 85 -9.03 3.73 13.71
C VAL A 85 -9.43 3.39 15.13
N GLN A 86 -10.73 3.45 15.43
CA GLN A 86 -11.23 3.09 16.76
C GLN A 86 -10.83 1.66 17.13
N LEU A 87 -10.51 1.43 18.41
CA LEU A 87 -10.28 0.09 18.91
C LEU A 87 -11.51 -0.80 18.68
N ASN A 88 -11.28 -2.10 18.49
CA ASN A 88 -12.33 -3.07 18.16
C ASN A 88 -13.11 -2.68 16.90
N THR A 89 -12.42 -2.14 15.91
CA THR A 89 -12.96 -1.78 14.59
C THR A 89 -11.94 -2.21 13.55
N VAL A 90 -12.42 -2.93 12.53
CA VAL A 90 -11.58 -3.35 11.41
C VAL A 90 -11.47 -2.21 10.39
N PHE A 91 -10.25 -1.91 9.95
CA PHE A 91 -10.01 -1.02 8.82
C PHE A 91 -10.17 -1.78 7.51
N VAL A 92 -10.93 -1.22 6.57
CA VAL A 92 -11.23 -1.86 5.28
C VAL A 92 -11.01 -0.88 4.13
N CYS A 93 -10.35 -1.37 3.07
CA CYS A 93 -10.15 -0.63 1.82
C CYS A 93 -10.15 -1.60 0.65
N HIS A 94 -11.25 -1.69 -0.10
CA HIS A 94 -11.37 -2.62 -1.23
C HIS A 94 -10.64 -2.11 -2.47
N ASN A 95 -10.72 -0.81 -2.72
CA ASN A 95 -10.08 -0.16 -3.86
C ASN A 95 -8.60 0.12 -3.61
N SER A 96 -7.85 0.34 -4.69
CA SER A 96 -6.42 0.63 -4.61
C SER A 96 -6.15 1.90 -3.82
N TYR A 97 -5.30 1.80 -2.81
CA TYR A 97 -4.83 2.89 -1.99
C TYR A 97 -3.32 3.04 -2.14
N PHE A 98 -2.86 4.28 -2.33
CA PHE A 98 -1.48 4.59 -2.69
C PHE A 98 -0.80 5.38 -1.58
N ILE A 99 0.40 4.96 -1.21
CA ILE A 99 1.29 5.71 -0.32
C ILE A 99 2.59 5.99 -1.07
N GLU A 100 2.86 7.26 -1.34
CA GLU A 100 4.09 7.69 -2.02
C GLU A 100 5.10 8.22 -1.00
N ALA A 101 6.35 7.77 -1.11
CA ALA A 101 7.45 8.28 -0.30
C ALA A 101 8.76 8.19 -1.08
N GLU A 102 9.45 9.32 -1.22
CA GLU A 102 10.69 9.46 -1.99
C GLU A 102 10.53 8.92 -3.42
N ASN A 103 11.00 7.69 -3.64
CA ASN A 103 11.10 7.02 -4.93
C ASN A 103 10.21 5.78 -4.99
N ILE A 104 9.38 5.61 -3.98
CA ILE A 104 8.55 4.44 -3.77
C ILE A 104 7.11 4.85 -3.87
N THR A 105 6.35 4.11 -4.66
CA THR A 105 4.90 4.08 -4.60
C THR A 105 4.49 2.72 -4.03
N GLN A 106 3.87 2.72 -2.86
CA GLN A 106 3.27 1.54 -2.25
C GLN A 106 1.82 1.46 -2.67
N ILE A 107 1.42 0.31 -3.19
CA ILE A 107 0.07 0.05 -3.69
C ILE A 107 -0.55 -1.01 -2.79
N PHE A 108 -1.60 -0.60 -2.08
CA PHE A 108 -2.41 -1.47 -1.26
C PHE A 108 -3.71 -1.78 -1.98
N TRP A 109 -4.15 -3.04 -1.93
CA TRP A 109 -5.38 -3.51 -2.55
C TRP A 109 -6.10 -4.46 -1.61
N ASN A 110 -7.44 -4.38 -1.57
CA ASN A 110 -8.27 -5.30 -0.81
C ASN A 110 -7.76 -5.50 0.63
N VAL A 111 -7.58 -4.37 1.32
CA VAL A 111 -7.07 -4.29 2.69
C VAL A 111 -8.20 -4.56 3.66
N THR A 112 -7.95 -5.46 4.58
CA THR A 112 -8.69 -5.63 5.83
C THR A 112 -7.64 -5.75 6.93
N VAL A 113 -7.63 -4.86 7.90
CA VAL A 113 -6.63 -4.86 8.99
C VAL A 113 -7.34 -4.60 10.32
N GLU A 114 -7.03 -5.41 11.32
CA GLU A 114 -7.33 -5.09 12.71
C GLU A 114 -6.10 -5.38 13.57
N ALA A 115 -5.63 -4.34 14.25
CA ALA A 115 -4.56 -4.43 15.23
C ALA A 115 -5.14 -4.46 16.66
N PHE A 116 -4.36 -5.00 17.58
CA PHE A 116 -4.73 -5.15 18.99
C PHE A 116 -6.05 -5.91 19.20
N VAL A 117 -6.28 -6.94 18.37
CA VAL A 117 -7.48 -7.77 18.38
C VAL A 117 -7.75 -8.30 19.78
N GLN A 118 -8.94 -8.04 20.30
CA GLN A 118 -9.41 -8.62 21.55
C GLN A 118 -10.18 -9.91 21.24
N ASN A 119 -9.98 -10.94 22.06
CA ASN A 119 -10.67 -12.24 21.94
C ASN A 119 -10.40 -13.05 20.66
N GLY A 120 -9.41 -12.64 19.86
CA GLY A 120 -8.89 -13.41 18.72
C GLY A 120 -9.80 -13.47 17.49
N THR A 121 -10.87 -12.68 17.44
CA THR A 121 -11.81 -12.59 16.31
C THR A 121 -11.89 -11.17 15.78
N VAL A 122 -12.03 -11.02 14.46
CA VAL A 122 -12.20 -9.72 13.80
C VAL A 122 -13.51 -9.06 14.25
N SER A 123 -13.46 -7.75 14.47
CA SER A 123 -14.63 -6.94 14.80
C SER A 123 -15.65 -6.90 13.65
N LYS A 124 -16.93 -6.78 14.02
CA LYS A 124 -18.02 -6.52 13.07
C LYS A 124 -18.17 -5.03 12.72
N LYS A 125 -17.47 -4.14 13.43
CA LYS A 125 -17.48 -2.70 13.15
C LYS A 125 -16.38 -2.39 12.15
N GLU A 126 -16.71 -1.65 11.10
CA GLU A 126 -15.77 -1.29 10.03
C GLU A 126 -15.49 0.21 10.00
N SER A 127 -14.25 0.56 9.67
CA SER A 127 -13.83 1.90 9.24
C SER A 127 -13.28 1.81 7.82
N ARG A 128 -13.80 2.63 6.90
CA ARG A 128 -13.47 2.53 5.47
C ARG A 128 -12.53 3.63 5.01
N CYS A 129 -11.64 3.29 4.09
CA CYS A 129 -10.77 4.25 3.44
C CYS A 129 -11.55 5.17 2.48
N SER A 130 -10.97 6.34 2.18
CA SER A 130 -11.54 7.29 1.22
C SER A 130 -11.58 6.75 -0.22
N ALA A 131 -10.68 5.82 -0.59
CA ALA A 131 -10.65 5.23 -1.92
C ALA A 131 -11.89 4.37 -2.24
N ASP A 132 -12.60 3.89 -1.22
CA ASP A 132 -13.88 3.17 -1.37
C ASP A 132 -15.07 4.13 -1.56
N THR A 133 -14.86 5.45 -1.45
CA THR A 133 -15.92 6.43 -1.62
C THR A 133 -16.10 6.78 -3.10
N PRO A 134 -17.34 6.76 -3.65
CA PRO A 134 -17.57 7.15 -5.03
C PRO A 134 -17.19 8.62 -5.26
N THR A 135 -16.25 8.86 -6.17
CA THR A 135 -15.99 10.22 -6.67
C THR A 135 -17.14 10.61 -7.59
N PHE A 136 -18.00 11.55 -7.17
CA PHE A 136 -18.99 12.14 -8.07
C PHE A 136 -18.24 12.82 -9.22
N ALA A 137 -18.42 12.34 -10.45
CA ALA A 137 -17.92 13.01 -11.64
C ALA A 137 -18.54 14.42 -11.73
N PRO A 138 -17.79 15.45 -12.14
CA PRO A 138 -18.37 16.77 -12.34
C PRO A 138 -19.45 16.68 -13.43
N THR A 139 -20.69 17.00 -13.06
CA THR A 139 -21.82 17.09 -13.96
C THR A 139 -21.56 18.21 -14.97
N VAL A 140 -21.07 17.87 -16.16
CA VAL A 140 -20.97 18.83 -17.26
C VAL A 140 -22.39 19.20 -17.68
N PRO A 141 -22.80 20.48 -17.65
CA PRO A 141 -24.14 20.87 -18.08
C PRO A 141 -24.37 20.51 -19.56
N PRO A 142 -25.57 20.02 -19.94
CA PRO A 142 -25.86 19.75 -21.33
C PRO A 142 -25.82 21.06 -22.12
N THR A 143 -24.91 21.13 -23.09
CA THR A 143 -24.87 22.25 -24.04
C THR A 143 -25.94 22.01 -25.10
N THR A 144 -26.99 22.82 -25.07
CA THR A 144 -28.05 22.81 -26.08
C THR A 144 -27.51 23.41 -27.39
N ALA A 145 -27.23 22.58 -28.39
CA ALA A 145 -26.91 23.03 -29.74
C ALA A 145 -28.10 22.78 -30.66
N ASN A 146 -28.86 23.85 -30.92
CA ASN A 146 -29.74 23.92 -32.09
C ASN A 146 -28.92 24.53 -33.25
N VAL A 147 -29.22 24.08 -34.48
CA VAL A 147 -28.86 24.62 -35.81
C VAL A 147 -27.97 23.72 -36.67
N THR A 148 -28.62 23.28 -37.75
CA THR A 148 -28.19 22.53 -38.94
C THR A 148 -27.16 23.29 -39.80
N THR A 149 -26.02 22.68 -40.18
CA THR A 149 -25.40 22.78 -41.54
C THR A 149 -24.15 21.88 -41.69
N ALA A 150 -23.70 21.70 -42.94
CA ALA A 150 -23.01 20.55 -43.51
C ALA A 150 -21.49 20.36 -43.25
N SER A 151 -21.09 19.09 -43.36
CA SER A 151 -19.82 18.51 -43.86
C SER A 151 -18.53 19.32 -43.80
N THR A 152 -17.57 18.84 -42.99
CA THR A 152 -16.14 18.82 -43.31
C THR A 152 -15.49 17.60 -42.64
N THR A 153 -14.94 16.70 -43.45
CA THR A 153 -14.16 15.53 -43.03
C THR A 153 -12.83 16.00 -42.43
N THR A 154 -12.73 15.98 -41.11
CA THR A 154 -11.47 16.14 -40.37
C THR A 154 -10.94 14.76 -40.00
N LEU A 155 -9.68 14.50 -40.37
CA LEU A 155 -8.98 13.25 -40.09
C LEU A 155 -8.86 13.08 -38.57
N SER A 156 -9.54 12.07 -38.04
CA SER A 156 -9.48 11.67 -36.63
C SER A 156 -8.04 11.28 -36.27
N PRO A 157 -7.45 11.81 -35.19
CA PRO A 157 -6.17 11.33 -34.71
C PRO A 157 -6.28 9.85 -34.35
N ALA A 158 -5.24 9.08 -34.70
CA ALA A 158 -5.16 7.65 -34.41
C ALA A 158 -5.40 7.38 -32.92
N PRO A 159 -6.14 6.31 -32.56
CA PRO A 159 -6.43 5.99 -31.17
C PRO A 159 -5.13 5.75 -30.41
N THR A 160 -4.80 6.67 -29.50
CA THR A 160 -3.76 6.47 -28.51
C THR A 160 -4.11 5.21 -27.72
N THR A 161 -3.21 4.23 -27.74
CA THR A 161 -3.40 2.97 -27.02
C THR A 161 -3.68 3.30 -25.55
N ALA A 162 -4.85 2.86 -25.05
CA ALA A 162 -5.20 3.06 -23.65
C ALA A 162 -4.07 2.48 -22.76
N PRO A 163 -3.67 3.18 -21.68
CA PRO A 163 -2.69 2.63 -20.75
C PRO A 163 -3.16 1.26 -20.28
N LYS A 164 -2.27 0.27 -20.31
CA LYS A 164 -2.57 -1.06 -19.78
C LYS A 164 -3.08 -0.91 -18.34
N PRO A 165 -4.23 -1.51 -17.96
CA PRO A 165 -4.69 -1.49 -16.58
C PRO A 165 -3.56 -2.01 -15.68
N VAL A 166 -3.22 -1.25 -14.64
CA VAL A 166 -2.33 -1.74 -13.58
C VAL A 166 -3.02 -2.94 -12.97
N GLU A 167 -2.39 -4.11 -13.03
CA GLU A 167 -2.91 -5.32 -12.41
C GLU A 167 -2.91 -5.14 -10.88
N ASN A 168 -4.00 -5.51 -10.22
CA ASN A 168 -4.10 -5.38 -8.78
C ASN A 168 -3.21 -6.43 -8.10
N PRO A 169 -2.53 -6.08 -7.00
CA PRO A 169 -1.64 -7.03 -6.33
C PRO A 169 -2.41 -8.19 -5.71
N ASP A 170 -1.78 -9.37 -5.74
CA ASP A 170 -2.27 -10.57 -5.09
C ASP A 170 -2.48 -10.33 -3.60
N THR A 171 -3.64 -10.75 -3.09
CA THR A 171 -3.99 -10.60 -1.67
C THR A 171 -3.48 -11.78 -0.85
N GLY A 172 -2.78 -11.50 0.25
CA GLY A 172 -2.34 -12.50 1.23
C GLY A 172 -3.03 -12.31 2.58
N ASN A 173 -3.10 -13.39 3.38
CA ASN A 173 -3.60 -13.37 4.75
C ASN A 173 -2.43 -13.43 5.74
N TYR A 174 -2.52 -12.64 6.81
CA TYR A 174 -1.51 -12.57 7.85
C TYR A 174 -2.13 -12.55 9.25
N SER A 175 -1.51 -13.28 10.18
CA SER A 175 -1.95 -13.34 11.57
C SER A 175 -0.74 -13.37 12.50
N LEU A 176 -0.77 -12.51 13.51
CA LEU A 176 0.24 -12.48 14.57
C LEU A 176 -0.37 -12.89 15.90
N LYS A 177 0.37 -13.73 16.64
CA LYS A 177 -0.06 -14.28 17.92
C LYS A 177 0.99 -14.02 18.99
N SER A 178 0.52 -13.78 20.21
CA SER A 178 1.32 -13.79 21.44
C SER A 178 0.78 -14.90 22.34
N GLY A 179 1.55 -15.98 22.48
CA GLY A 179 1.06 -17.24 23.05
C GLY A 179 -0.16 -17.75 22.28
N ASN A 180 -1.27 -17.94 22.98
CA ASN A 180 -2.52 -18.43 22.38
C ASN A 180 -3.45 -17.30 21.91
N LYS A 181 -3.07 -16.02 22.04
CA LYS A 181 -3.90 -14.87 21.69
C LYS A 181 -3.48 -14.28 20.36
N THR A 182 -4.39 -14.22 19.40
CA THR A 182 -4.20 -13.43 18.18
C THR A 182 -4.30 -11.94 18.52
N CYS A 183 -3.32 -11.16 18.10
CA CYS A 183 -3.24 -9.72 18.38
C CYS A 183 -3.32 -8.87 17.10
N PHE A 184 -3.11 -9.47 15.94
CA PHE A 184 -3.16 -8.80 14.64
C PHE A 184 -3.72 -9.76 13.60
N LEU A 185 -4.63 -9.25 12.78
CA LEU A 185 -5.20 -9.95 11.63
C LEU A 185 -5.20 -9.01 10.44
N ALA A 186 -4.76 -9.52 9.30
CA ALA A 186 -4.79 -8.76 8.07
C ALA A 186 -5.02 -9.63 6.84
N THR A 187 -5.68 -9.05 5.86
CA THR A 187 -5.80 -9.52 4.49
C THR A 187 -5.41 -8.34 3.61
N VAL A 188 -4.31 -8.43 2.86
CA VAL A 188 -3.74 -7.29 2.14
C VAL A 188 -3.08 -7.76 0.85
N GLY A 189 -3.38 -7.08 -0.26
CA GLY A 189 -2.52 -7.06 -1.44
C GLY A 189 -1.54 -5.89 -1.35
N LEU A 190 -0.24 -6.16 -1.48
CA LEU A 190 0.81 -5.15 -1.42
C LEU A 190 1.77 -5.32 -2.60
N GLN A 191 1.96 -4.23 -3.34
CA GLN A 191 2.97 -4.10 -4.37
C GLN A 191 3.77 -2.82 -4.14
N LEU A 192 5.07 -2.86 -4.42
CA LEU A 192 5.95 -1.71 -4.29
C LEU A 192 6.54 -1.37 -5.65
N ASN A 193 6.44 -0.11 -6.06
CA ASN A 193 7.06 0.38 -7.29
C ASN A 193 8.20 1.33 -6.92
N VAL A 194 9.41 1.02 -7.39
CA VAL A 194 10.65 1.77 -7.13
C VAL A 194 11.09 2.51 -8.38
N SER A 195 11.09 3.85 -8.34
CA SER A 195 11.62 4.69 -9.40
C SER A 195 13.13 4.92 -9.23
N GLN A 196 13.92 4.40 -10.15
CA GLN A 196 15.38 4.48 -10.10
C GLN A 196 15.92 5.89 -10.40
N ASP A 197 15.10 6.78 -10.97
CA ASP A 197 15.55 8.10 -11.45
C ASP A 197 15.62 9.17 -10.32
N LYS A 198 15.11 8.84 -9.13
CA LYS A 198 15.01 9.78 -8.01
C LYS A 198 15.80 9.36 -6.76
N VAL A 199 16.69 8.37 -6.84
CA VAL A 199 17.58 7.95 -5.72
C VAL A 199 18.61 9.04 -5.40
N LEU A 200 18.13 10.14 -4.82
CA LEU A 200 18.90 11.28 -4.35
C LEU A 200 19.41 10.96 -2.94
N LEU A 201 20.67 10.50 -2.93
CA LEU A 201 21.73 11.03 -2.07
C LEU A 201 21.32 11.54 -0.68
N PHE A 202 21.24 10.64 0.31
CA PHE A 202 21.70 10.98 1.65
C PHE A 202 22.48 9.80 2.24
N SER A 203 23.80 9.95 2.24
CA SER A 203 24.72 9.18 3.08
C SER A 203 24.91 9.99 4.37
N PHE A 204 24.56 9.40 5.52
CA PHE A 204 24.97 9.90 6.84
C PHE A 204 26.44 9.57 7.11
#